data_AF-A0AAU3J9N7-F1
#
_entry.id   AF-A0AAU3J9N7-F1
#
_cell.length_a   1.000
_cell.length_b   1.000
_cell.length_c   1.000
_cell.angle_alpha   90.00
_cell.angle_beta   90.00
_cell.angle_gamma   90.00
#
_symmetry.space_group_name_H-M   'P 1'
#
loop_
_entity.id
_entity.type
_entity.pdbx_description
1 polymer ?
#
loop_
_entity_poly.entity_id
_entity_poly.type
_entity_poly.pdbx_seq_one_letter_code
_entity_poly.pdbx_strand_id
1 'polypeptide(L)'
;MDETASDSVSDHDLLTRHVAGDPDAFGELVRRHRDRLWAVALRTLGDREEAADAVQDALVSAYRAAHTFRGQSAVTTWLHRITVNACLDRARKAASRKTSPVDDTERLEQLLEPHEEASAPAERNDLHRQLLEALGTLPPDQRAALVLVDMQGYPVAEAAHLLDVPTGTVKSRCARGRARLLPLLTHLRPENSGGAKERSERRNRTQGTSVPPAAGPPTDGSRDTGPSDSAAVKGGGGRA
;
A
#
# COMPACT_ATOMS: atom_id res chain seq x y z
N MET A 1 30.33 -5.63 32.46
CA MET A 1 30.41 -7.05 32.10
C MET A 1 28.99 -7.48 31.80
N ASP A 2 28.56 -7.66 30.57
CA ASP A 2 29.26 -7.64 29.29
C ASP A 2 28.24 -7.26 28.21
N GLU A 3 28.72 -6.57 27.20
CA GLU A 3 27.97 -5.85 26.18
C GLU A 3 27.52 -6.83 25.09
N THR A 4 26.37 -7.50 25.24
CA THR A 4 25.79 -8.32 24.15
C THR A 4 25.04 -7.43 23.15
N ALA A 5 25.80 -6.60 22.43
CA ALA A 5 25.31 -5.87 21.28
C ALA A 5 25.18 -6.82 20.08
N SER A 6 23.94 -7.06 19.64
CA SER A 6 23.48 -7.48 18.30
C SER A 6 24.57 -7.84 17.26
N ASP A 7 24.93 -9.11 17.16
CA ASP A 7 25.76 -9.66 16.08
C ASP A 7 24.95 -10.52 15.09
N SER A 8 23.74 -10.08 14.73
CA SER A 8 22.93 -10.78 13.72
C SER A 8 23.39 -10.38 12.31
N VAL A 9 23.91 -11.33 11.55
CA VAL A 9 24.31 -11.16 10.14
C VAL A 9 23.18 -10.52 9.33
N SER A 10 23.46 -9.42 8.62
CA SER A 10 22.47 -8.70 7.80
C SER A 10 22.04 -9.51 6.56
N ASP A 11 20.83 -9.25 6.05
CA ASP A 11 20.34 -9.93 4.83
C ASP A 11 21.22 -9.67 3.59
N HIS A 12 21.83 -8.48 3.51
CA HIS A 12 22.77 -8.15 2.45
C HIS A 12 24.03 -9.03 2.54
N ASP A 13 24.55 -9.22 3.76
CA ASP A 13 25.72 -10.06 3.99
C ASP A 13 25.39 -11.54 3.68
N LEU A 14 24.21 -12.03 4.08
CA LEU A 14 23.74 -13.37 3.69
C LEU A 14 23.69 -13.55 2.17
N LEU A 15 23.18 -12.57 1.42
CA LEU A 15 23.21 -12.64 -0.06
C LEU A 15 24.65 -12.64 -0.61
N THR A 16 25.55 -11.86 -0.01
CA THR A 16 26.95 -11.80 -0.44
C THR A 16 27.66 -13.13 -0.18
N ARG A 17 27.45 -13.75 0.99
CA ARG A 17 27.97 -15.08 1.32
C ARG A 17 27.42 -16.17 0.40
N HIS A 18 26.12 -16.13 0.11
CA HIS A 18 25.49 -17.04 -0.86
C HIS A 18 26.15 -16.93 -2.24
N VAL A 19 26.36 -15.71 -2.74
CA VAL A 19 27.05 -15.49 -4.03
C VAL A 19 28.51 -15.96 -3.98
N ALA A 20 29.15 -15.89 -2.81
CA ALA A 20 30.49 -16.43 -2.58
C ALA A 20 30.53 -17.97 -2.42
N GLY A 21 29.37 -18.64 -2.44
CA GLY A 21 29.26 -20.11 -2.41
C GLY A 21 28.96 -20.71 -1.03
N ASP A 22 28.60 -19.90 -0.03
CA ASP A 22 28.11 -20.41 1.27
C ASP A 22 26.74 -21.10 1.07
N PRO A 23 26.65 -22.44 1.28
CA PRO A 23 25.42 -23.19 1.03
C PRO A 23 24.30 -22.87 2.02
N ASP A 24 24.62 -22.36 3.22
CA ASP A 24 23.65 -22.15 4.30
C ASP A 24 23.09 -20.72 4.30
N ALA A 25 23.81 -19.77 3.72
CA ALA A 25 23.46 -18.34 3.76
C ALA A 25 22.10 -18.02 3.13
N PHE A 26 21.76 -18.65 1.99
CA PHE A 26 20.45 -18.46 1.39
C PHE A 26 19.34 -19.14 2.21
N GLY A 27 19.61 -20.30 2.81
CA GLY A 27 18.66 -21.00 3.67
C GLY A 27 18.23 -20.14 4.86
N GLU A 28 19.17 -19.43 5.47
CA GLU A 28 18.88 -18.46 6.55
C GLU A 28 18.04 -17.28 6.04
N LEU A 29 18.33 -16.76 4.84
CA LEU A 29 17.51 -15.72 4.22
C LEU A 29 16.06 -16.19 4.00
N VAL A 30 15.86 -17.41 3.50
CA VAL A 30 14.53 -18.01 3.31
C VAL A 30 13.82 -18.12 4.65
N ARG A 31 14.48 -18.65 5.68
CA ARG A 31 13.90 -18.82 7.01
C ARG A 31 13.38 -17.51 7.60
N ARG A 32 14.09 -16.40 7.38
CA ARG A 32 13.70 -15.06 7.86
C ARG A 32 12.50 -14.46 7.12
N HIS A 33 12.39 -14.70 5.81
CA HIS A 33 11.44 -13.97 4.97
C HIS A 33 10.25 -14.80 4.49
N ARG A 34 10.31 -16.14 4.57
CA ARG A 34 9.28 -17.03 3.99
C ARG A 34 7.85 -16.68 4.40
N ASP A 35 7.60 -16.35 5.66
CA ASP A 35 6.24 -16.10 6.17
C ASP A 35 5.69 -14.79 5.59
N ARG A 36 6.55 -13.78 5.43
CA ARG A 36 6.19 -12.50 4.79
C ARG A 36 5.95 -12.68 3.29
N LEU A 37 6.81 -13.45 2.60
CA LEU A 37 6.63 -13.75 1.18
C LEU A 37 5.35 -14.54 0.92
N TRP A 38 5.08 -15.53 1.77
CA TRP A 38 3.82 -16.28 1.78
C TRP A 38 2.62 -15.36 1.95
N ALA A 39 2.65 -14.49 2.95
CA ALA A 39 1.53 -13.59 3.22
C ALA A 39 1.33 -12.55 2.09
N VAL A 40 2.38 -12.16 1.36
CA VAL A 40 2.27 -11.34 0.14
C VAL A 40 1.65 -12.15 -0.99
N ALA A 41 2.13 -13.38 -1.24
CA ALA A 41 1.65 -14.24 -2.31
C ALA A 41 0.17 -14.61 -2.12
N LEU A 42 -0.22 -15.03 -0.92
CA LEU A 42 -1.60 -15.40 -0.59
C LEU A 42 -2.58 -14.24 -0.81
N ARG A 43 -2.21 -13.02 -0.38
CA ARG A 43 -3.01 -11.82 -0.63
C ARG A 43 -3.01 -11.38 -2.10
N THR A 44 -2.00 -11.78 -2.88
CA THR A 44 -1.88 -11.42 -4.30
C THR A 44 -2.57 -12.42 -5.22
N LEU A 45 -2.70 -13.69 -4.83
CA LEU A 45 -3.33 -14.73 -5.64
C LEU A 45 -4.74 -15.10 -5.17
N GLY A 46 -4.98 -15.06 -3.86
CA GLY A 46 -6.25 -15.49 -3.26
C GLY A 46 -6.43 -17.01 -3.26
N ASP A 47 -5.45 -17.78 -3.72
CA ASP A 47 -5.43 -19.24 -3.74
C ASP A 47 -4.16 -19.77 -3.05
N ARG A 48 -4.32 -20.82 -2.24
CA ARG A 48 -3.28 -21.30 -1.32
C ARG A 48 -2.23 -22.14 -2.07
N GLU A 49 -2.67 -22.99 -2.99
CA GLU A 49 -1.79 -23.81 -3.83
C GLU A 49 -1.03 -22.93 -4.82
N GLU A 50 -1.73 -22.01 -5.48
CA GLU A 50 -1.09 -21.05 -6.39
C GLU A 50 -0.08 -20.16 -5.66
N ALA A 51 -0.36 -19.78 -4.40
CA ALA A 51 0.56 -19.01 -3.57
C ALA A 51 1.80 -19.82 -3.17
N ALA A 52 1.65 -21.10 -2.84
CA ALA A 52 2.77 -21.99 -2.50
C ALA A 52 3.73 -22.12 -3.67
N ASP A 53 3.18 -22.42 -4.85
CA ASP A 53 3.96 -22.51 -6.06
C ASP A 53 4.62 -21.16 -6.40
N ALA A 54 3.90 -20.03 -6.27
CA ALA A 54 4.47 -18.72 -6.55
C ALA A 54 5.64 -18.37 -5.64
N VAL A 55 5.54 -18.69 -4.34
CA VAL A 55 6.64 -18.50 -3.39
C VAL A 55 7.81 -19.40 -3.75
N GLN A 56 7.57 -20.66 -4.10
CA GLN A 56 8.62 -21.58 -4.52
C GLN A 56 9.34 -21.06 -5.78
N ASP A 57 8.59 -20.70 -6.82
CA ASP A 57 9.12 -20.12 -8.06
C ASP A 57 9.93 -18.84 -7.77
N ALA A 58 9.44 -18.01 -6.85
CA ALA A 58 10.12 -16.78 -6.45
C ALA A 58 11.43 -17.06 -5.69
N LEU A 59 11.44 -18.02 -4.77
CA LEU A 59 12.63 -18.41 -4.02
C LEU A 59 13.70 -19.04 -4.94
N VAL A 60 13.31 -19.90 -5.88
CA VAL A 60 14.22 -20.46 -6.89
C VAL A 60 14.77 -19.35 -7.79
N SER A 61 13.92 -18.41 -8.21
CA SER A 61 14.35 -17.26 -9.01
C SER A 61 15.31 -16.36 -8.24
N ALA A 62 15.03 -16.08 -6.97
CA ALA A 62 15.91 -15.31 -6.09
C ALA A 62 17.26 -16.01 -5.88
N TYR A 63 17.26 -17.32 -5.61
CA TYR A 63 18.48 -18.11 -5.46
C TYR A 63 19.41 -17.97 -6.67
N ARG A 64 18.84 -18.09 -7.88
CA ARG A 64 19.57 -17.97 -9.15
C ARG A 64 20.00 -16.53 -9.45
N ALA A 65 19.16 -15.56 -9.13
CA ALA A 65 19.39 -14.15 -9.45
C ALA A 65 20.13 -13.37 -8.36
N ALA A 66 20.54 -14.00 -7.25
CA ALA A 66 21.20 -13.33 -6.13
C ALA A 66 22.40 -12.47 -6.55
N HIS A 67 23.20 -12.95 -7.50
CA HIS A 67 24.36 -12.22 -8.07
C HIS A 67 23.99 -10.91 -8.78
N THR A 68 22.71 -10.73 -9.15
CA THR A 68 22.22 -9.50 -9.80
C THR A 68 21.83 -8.41 -8.81
N PHE A 69 21.76 -8.73 -7.51
CA PHE A 69 21.39 -7.77 -6.48
C PHE A 69 22.52 -6.76 -6.25
N ARG A 70 22.24 -5.47 -6.49
CA ARG A 70 23.22 -4.38 -6.44
C ARG A 70 23.18 -3.53 -5.16
N GLY A 71 22.44 -3.94 -4.14
CA GLY A 71 22.31 -3.19 -2.88
C GLY A 71 21.58 -1.83 -2.98
N GLN A 72 20.91 -1.55 -4.10
CA GLN A 72 20.19 -0.28 -4.32
C GLN A 72 18.82 -0.20 -3.63
N SER A 73 18.40 -1.29 -2.98
CA SER A 73 17.16 -1.41 -2.21
C SER A 73 17.37 -2.44 -1.10
N ALA A 74 16.49 -2.50 -0.10
CA ALA A 74 16.52 -3.57 0.89
C ALA A 74 16.32 -4.94 0.22
N VAL A 75 16.94 -5.99 0.77
CA VAL A 75 16.76 -7.37 0.28
C VAL A 75 15.30 -7.79 0.30
N THR A 76 14.55 -7.39 1.35
CA THR A 76 13.10 -7.60 1.41
C THR A 76 12.36 -6.99 0.23
N THR A 77 12.69 -5.75 -0.19
CA THR A 77 12.07 -5.11 -1.37
C THR A 77 12.37 -5.92 -2.63
N TRP A 78 13.61 -6.37 -2.79
CA TRP A 78 13.98 -7.21 -3.93
C TRP A 78 13.24 -8.56 -3.94
N LEU A 79 13.10 -9.23 -2.79
CA LEU A 79 12.33 -10.47 -2.66
C LEU A 79 10.83 -10.26 -2.93
N HIS A 80 10.25 -9.16 -2.44
CA HIS A 80 8.86 -8.78 -2.73
C HIS A 80 8.64 -8.57 -4.23
N ARG A 81 9.60 -7.95 -4.93
CA ARG A 81 9.56 -7.80 -6.39
C ARG A 81 9.41 -9.14 -7.09
N ILE A 82 10.30 -10.07 -6.77
CA ILE A 82 10.34 -11.38 -7.39
C ILE A 82 9.05 -12.15 -7.08
N THR A 83 8.59 -12.09 -5.84
CA THR A 83 7.37 -12.78 -5.37
C THR A 83 6.11 -12.25 -6.07
N VAL A 84 5.92 -10.94 -6.12
CA VAL A 84 4.75 -10.34 -6.78
C VAL A 84 4.76 -10.60 -8.28
N ASN A 85 5.94 -10.55 -8.92
CA ASN A 85 6.04 -10.88 -10.35
C ASN A 85 5.70 -12.35 -10.63
N ALA A 86 6.19 -13.29 -9.80
CA ALA A 86 5.82 -14.69 -9.90
C ALA A 86 4.29 -14.88 -9.74
N CYS A 87 3.66 -14.19 -8.79
CA CYS A 87 2.21 -14.20 -8.63
C CYS A 87 1.48 -13.68 -9.88
N LEU A 88 1.92 -12.56 -10.45
CA LEU A 88 1.31 -11.99 -11.64
C LEU A 88 1.52 -12.86 -12.89
N ASP A 89 2.67 -13.52 -13.03
CA ASP A 89 2.92 -14.52 -14.07
C ASP A 89 1.95 -15.70 -13.97
N ARG A 90 1.75 -16.24 -12.76
CA ARG A 90 0.81 -17.34 -12.52
C ARG A 90 -0.64 -16.93 -12.80
N ALA A 91 -1.05 -15.77 -12.30
CA ALA A 91 -2.40 -15.26 -12.56
C ALA A 91 -2.68 -15.08 -14.06
N ARG A 92 -1.69 -14.62 -14.84
CA ARG A 92 -1.79 -14.54 -16.32
C ARG A 92 -1.90 -15.92 -16.97
N LYS A 93 -1.09 -16.89 -16.54
CA LYS A 93 -1.15 -18.28 -17.03
C LYS A 93 -2.51 -18.92 -16.73
N ALA A 94 -3.04 -18.74 -15.52
CA ALA A 94 -4.35 -19.25 -15.13
C ALA A 94 -5.48 -18.65 -15.96
N ALA A 95 -5.45 -17.34 -16.22
CA ALA A 95 -6.42 -16.68 -17.09
C ALA A 95 -6.40 -17.21 -18.52
N SER A 96 -5.22 -17.56 -19.05
CA SER A 96 -5.09 -18.18 -20.37
C SER A 96 -5.62 -19.62 -20.41
N ARG A 97 -5.49 -20.39 -19.32
CA ARG A 97 -5.97 -21.78 -19.21
C ARG A 97 -7.49 -21.89 -19.05
N LYS A 98 -8.14 -20.88 -18.45
CA LYS A 98 -9.61 -20.81 -18.26
C LYS A 98 -10.44 -20.74 -19.55
N THR A 99 -9.82 -20.88 -20.72
CA THR A 99 -10.52 -21.14 -22.00
C THR A 99 -11.04 -22.59 -22.11
N SER A 100 -10.84 -23.43 -21.08
CA SER A 100 -11.54 -24.71 -20.92
C SER A 100 -12.17 -24.77 -19.52
N PRO A 101 -13.48 -25.03 -19.39
CA PRO A 101 -14.16 -24.95 -18.10
C PRO A 101 -13.90 -26.22 -17.30
N VAL A 102 -13.26 -26.08 -16.14
CA VAL A 102 -13.46 -26.99 -15.02
C VAL A 102 -13.72 -26.12 -13.81
N ASP A 103 -14.97 -26.20 -13.36
CA ASP A 103 -15.49 -25.65 -12.13
C ASP A 103 -15.17 -26.68 -11.05
N ASP A 104 -14.24 -26.38 -10.15
CA ASP A 104 -13.97 -27.19 -8.96
C ASP A 104 -13.51 -26.26 -7.85
N THR A 105 -14.49 -25.61 -7.22
CA THR A 105 -14.32 -24.99 -5.90
C THR A 105 -14.69 -26.00 -4.83
N GLU A 106 -13.78 -26.92 -4.53
CA GLU A 106 -13.72 -27.56 -3.22
C GLU A 106 -12.29 -27.38 -2.69
N ARG A 107 -12.14 -26.33 -1.88
CA ARG A 107 -10.87 -25.86 -1.34
C ARG A 107 -10.57 -26.66 -0.08
N LEU A 108 -9.59 -27.54 -0.16
CA LEU A 108 -9.12 -28.34 0.97
C LEU A 108 -8.50 -27.40 2.03
N GLU A 109 -9.16 -27.33 3.19
CA GLU A 109 -8.64 -26.69 4.38
C GLU A 109 -7.56 -27.57 5.01
N GLN A 110 -6.54 -26.91 5.56
CA GLN A 110 -5.41 -27.45 6.33
C GLN A 110 -4.22 -27.90 5.47
N LEU A 111 -3.24 -26.99 5.34
CA LEU A 111 -1.84 -27.18 5.72
C LEU A 111 -1.09 -25.85 5.46
N LEU A 112 -0.15 -25.53 6.35
CA LEU A 112 0.66 -24.30 6.39
C LEU A 112 -0.09 -23.06 6.90
N GLU A 113 -0.61 -23.12 8.12
CA GLU A 113 -0.77 -21.89 8.91
C GLU A 113 0.62 -21.21 9.00
N PRO A 114 0.73 -19.91 8.66
CA PRO A 114 1.85 -19.12 9.14
C PRO A 114 1.92 -19.29 10.66
N HIS A 115 3.11 -19.34 11.24
CA HIS A 115 3.32 -19.32 12.69
C HIS A 115 2.90 -17.96 13.34
N GLU A 116 1.80 -17.35 12.88
CA GLU A 116 1.02 -16.43 13.71
C GLU A 116 0.21 -17.32 14.64
N GLU A 117 0.80 -17.64 15.79
CA GLU A 117 0.17 -18.13 17.02
C GLU A 117 -1.21 -18.79 16.80
N ALA A 118 -1.29 -20.11 16.96
CA ALA A 118 -2.52 -20.91 17.01
C ALA A 118 -3.53 -20.50 18.11
N SER A 119 -3.40 -19.28 18.66
CA SER A 119 -4.22 -18.62 19.66
C SER A 119 -4.78 -17.27 19.16
N ALA A 120 -4.73 -16.96 17.86
CA ALA A 120 -5.48 -15.82 17.34
C ALA A 120 -6.99 -16.02 17.61
N PRO A 121 -7.71 -15.05 18.21
CA PRO A 121 -9.15 -15.19 18.45
C PRO A 121 -9.91 -15.53 17.16
N ALA A 122 -10.93 -16.38 17.24
CA ALA A 122 -11.72 -16.81 16.07
C ALA A 122 -12.19 -15.64 15.18
N GLU A 123 -12.44 -14.48 15.78
CA GLU A 123 -12.80 -13.22 15.10
C GLU A 123 -11.70 -12.70 14.16
N ARG A 124 -10.40 -12.85 14.49
CA ARG A 124 -9.29 -12.47 13.61
C ARG A 124 -9.21 -13.37 12.38
N ASN A 125 -9.46 -14.67 12.55
CA ASN A 125 -9.45 -15.63 11.44
C ASN A 125 -10.62 -15.37 10.48
N ASP A 126 -11.78 -14.97 11.01
CA ASP A 126 -12.93 -14.60 10.19
C ASP A 126 -12.68 -13.31 9.40
N LEU A 127 -12.13 -12.27 10.05
CA LEU A 127 -11.74 -11.03 9.38
C LEU A 127 -10.71 -11.27 8.27
N HIS A 128 -9.70 -12.10 8.53
CA HIS A 128 -8.67 -12.44 7.55
C HIS A 128 -9.27 -13.12 6.31
N ARG A 129 -10.20 -14.06 6.52
CA ARG A 129 -10.90 -14.76 5.45
C ARG A 129 -11.72 -13.81 4.59
N GLN A 130 -12.55 -12.97 5.21
CA GLN A 130 -13.35 -11.97 4.51
C GLN A 130 -12.50 -11.00 3.69
N LEU A 131 -11.33 -10.60 4.21
CA LEU A 131 -10.38 -9.76 3.49
C LEU A 131 -9.78 -10.47 2.27
N LEU A 132 -9.37 -11.74 2.42
CA LEU A 132 -8.84 -12.52 1.29
C LEU A 132 -9.90 -12.75 0.20
N GLU A 133 -11.14 -13.05 0.59
CA GLU A 133 -12.27 -13.19 -0.34
C GLU A 133 -12.54 -11.89 -1.10
N ALA A 134 -12.62 -10.76 -0.38
CA ALA A 134 -12.84 -9.46 -0.99
C ALA A 134 -11.70 -9.08 -1.96
N LEU A 135 -10.43 -9.34 -1.59
CA LEU A 135 -9.29 -9.17 -2.50
C LEU A 135 -9.40 -10.10 -3.71
N GLY A 136 -9.87 -11.33 -3.53
CA GLY A 136 -10.11 -12.31 -4.60
C GLY A 136 -10.98 -11.77 -5.74
N THR A 137 -11.92 -10.86 -5.45
CA THR A 137 -12.81 -10.22 -6.44
C THR A 137 -12.11 -9.24 -7.38
N LEU A 138 -10.88 -8.82 -7.06
CA LEU A 138 -10.15 -7.81 -7.83
C LEU A 138 -9.35 -8.45 -8.97
N PRO A 139 -9.16 -7.73 -10.09
CA PRO A 139 -8.14 -8.09 -11.07
C PRO A 139 -6.75 -8.19 -10.42
N PRO A 140 -5.91 -9.17 -10.81
CA PRO A 140 -4.62 -9.43 -10.16
C PRO A 140 -3.73 -8.18 -10.03
N ASP A 141 -3.69 -7.37 -11.09
CA ASP A 141 -2.94 -6.12 -11.13
C ASP A 141 -3.42 -5.08 -10.09
N GLN A 142 -4.73 -4.98 -9.87
CA GLN A 142 -5.30 -4.05 -8.88
C GLN A 142 -5.01 -4.54 -7.47
N ARG A 143 -5.15 -5.84 -7.26
CA ARG A 143 -4.83 -6.50 -5.99
C ARG A 143 -3.36 -6.35 -5.62
N ALA A 144 -2.43 -6.64 -6.54
CA ALA A 144 -1.00 -6.49 -6.32
C ALA A 144 -0.62 -5.05 -5.93
N ALA A 145 -1.22 -4.04 -6.59
CA ALA A 145 -1.00 -2.64 -6.24
C ALA A 145 -1.47 -2.30 -4.82
N LEU A 146 -2.63 -2.81 -4.39
CA LEU A 146 -3.11 -2.63 -3.02
C LEU A 146 -2.27 -3.37 -1.98
N VAL A 147 -1.85 -4.61 -2.28
CA VAL A 147 -0.98 -5.38 -1.38
C VAL A 147 0.31 -4.61 -1.14
N LEU A 148 0.96 -4.09 -2.18
CA LEU A 148 2.20 -3.34 -2.03
C LEU A 148 2.00 -2.00 -1.30
N VAL A 149 1.02 -1.19 -1.70
CA VAL A 149 0.86 0.17 -1.16
C VAL A 149 0.14 0.16 0.19
N ASP A 150 -1.01 -0.49 0.28
CA ASP A 150 -1.90 -0.37 1.44
C ASP A 150 -1.55 -1.37 2.54
N MET A 151 -1.00 -2.54 2.20
CA MET A 151 -0.71 -3.60 3.17
C MET A 151 0.77 -3.70 3.53
N GLN A 152 1.68 -3.53 2.57
CA GLN A 152 3.13 -3.52 2.81
C GLN A 152 3.67 -2.10 3.05
N GLY A 153 2.87 -1.05 2.81
CA GLY A 153 3.25 0.33 3.10
C GLY A 153 4.25 0.93 2.11
N TYR A 154 4.44 0.34 0.93
CA TYR A 154 5.36 0.89 -0.05
C TYR A 154 4.88 2.25 -0.58
N PRO A 155 5.79 3.23 -0.71
CA PRO A 155 5.50 4.44 -1.47
C PRO A 155 5.07 4.08 -2.89
N VAL A 156 4.12 4.84 -3.45
CA VAL A 156 3.60 4.61 -4.81
C VAL A 156 4.72 4.55 -5.86
N ALA A 157 5.78 5.34 -5.70
CA ALA A 157 6.93 5.32 -6.59
C ALA A 157 7.69 3.99 -6.51
N GLU A 158 7.90 3.45 -5.32
CA GLU A 158 8.59 2.17 -5.13
C GLU A 158 7.73 1.00 -5.62
N ALA A 159 6.42 1.02 -5.34
CA ALA A 159 5.47 0.05 -5.87
C ALA A 159 5.44 0.06 -7.42
N ALA A 160 5.63 1.22 -8.05
CA ALA A 160 5.72 1.35 -9.50
C ALA A 160 6.98 0.66 -10.05
N HIS A 161 8.12 0.82 -9.39
CA HIS A 161 9.36 0.11 -9.74
C HIS A 161 9.26 -1.41 -9.50
N LEU A 162 8.59 -1.83 -8.43
CA LEU A 162 8.34 -3.24 -8.12
C LEU A 162 7.51 -3.93 -9.21
N LEU A 163 6.43 -3.27 -9.63
CA LEU A 163 5.46 -3.79 -10.61
C LEU A 163 5.85 -3.52 -12.06
N ASP A 164 6.95 -2.81 -12.31
CA ASP A 164 7.40 -2.37 -13.64
C ASP A 164 6.31 -1.64 -14.44
N VAL A 165 5.65 -0.66 -13.79
CA VAL A 165 4.61 0.17 -14.43
C VAL A 165 4.76 1.64 -14.05
N PRO A 166 4.17 2.58 -14.81
CA PRO A 166 4.15 4.00 -14.43
C PRO A 166 3.48 4.25 -13.07
N THR A 167 3.94 5.27 -12.34
CA THR A 167 3.36 5.67 -11.04
C THR A 167 1.87 6.01 -11.14
N GLY A 168 1.44 6.63 -12.25
CA GLY A 168 0.03 6.90 -12.55
C GLY A 168 -0.81 5.61 -12.65
N THR A 169 -0.24 4.54 -13.19
CA THR A 169 -0.89 3.23 -13.29
C THR A 169 -1.13 2.65 -11.90
N VAL A 170 -0.14 2.70 -11.01
CA VAL A 170 -0.29 2.27 -9.60
C VAL A 170 -1.41 3.05 -8.92
N LYS A 171 -1.40 4.39 -9.00
CA LYS A 171 -2.46 5.25 -8.42
C LYS A 171 -3.85 4.84 -8.92
N SER A 172 -3.99 4.65 -10.24
CA SER A 172 -5.27 4.25 -10.84
C SER A 172 -5.72 2.84 -10.44
N ARG A 173 -4.78 1.91 -10.24
CA ARG A 173 -5.05 0.53 -9.79
C ARG A 173 -5.51 0.54 -8.34
N CYS A 174 -4.81 1.25 -7.45
CA CYS A 174 -5.22 1.41 -6.06
C CYS A 174 -6.59 2.08 -5.94
N ALA A 175 -6.84 3.18 -6.67
CA ALA A 175 -8.12 3.88 -6.61
C ALA A 175 -9.30 2.97 -7.03
N ARG A 176 -9.16 2.25 -8.15
CA ARG A 176 -10.17 1.30 -8.63
C ARG A 176 -10.35 0.12 -7.69
N GLY A 177 -9.26 -0.42 -7.16
CA GLY A 177 -9.29 -1.52 -6.20
C GLY A 177 -10.03 -1.12 -4.91
N ARG A 178 -9.69 0.03 -4.31
CA ARG A 178 -10.38 0.55 -3.12
C ARG A 178 -11.86 0.80 -3.38
N ALA A 179 -12.23 1.38 -4.54
CA ALA A 179 -13.63 1.60 -4.89
C ALA A 179 -14.44 0.29 -4.98
N ARG A 180 -13.82 -0.80 -5.46
CA ARG A 180 -14.44 -2.14 -5.52
C ARG A 180 -14.53 -2.81 -4.15
N LEU A 181 -13.53 -2.63 -3.30
CA LEU A 181 -13.50 -3.20 -1.95
C LEU A 181 -14.42 -2.48 -0.98
N LEU A 182 -14.63 -1.17 -1.15
CA LEU A 182 -15.41 -0.35 -0.23
C LEU A 182 -16.80 -0.96 0.10
N PRO A 183 -17.67 -1.30 -0.87
CA PRO A 183 -18.97 -1.90 -0.56
C PRO A 183 -18.85 -3.28 0.13
N LEU A 184 -17.76 -4.02 -0.10
CA LEU A 184 -17.55 -5.35 0.44
C LEU A 184 -17.01 -5.35 1.88
N LEU A 185 -16.41 -4.24 2.33
CA LEU A 185 -15.72 -4.17 3.63
C LEU A 185 -16.35 -3.12 4.56
N THR A 186 -17.44 -2.46 4.16
CA THR A 186 -18.05 -1.37 4.95
C THR A 186 -18.55 -1.86 6.32
N HIS A 187 -19.06 -3.09 6.40
CA HIS A 187 -19.53 -3.71 7.66
C HIS A 187 -18.40 -4.03 8.65
N LEU A 188 -17.15 -4.06 8.18
CA LEU A 188 -15.97 -4.29 9.01
C LEU A 188 -15.44 -2.99 9.65
N ARG A 189 -16.04 -1.84 9.35
CA ARG A 189 -15.67 -0.57 9.97
C ARG A 189 -16.04 -0.63 11.45
N PRO A 190 -15.08 -0.46 12.38
CA PRO A 190 -15.42 -0.44 13.80
C PRO A 190 -16.34 0.75 14.11
N GLU A 191 -17.49 0.46 14.72
CA GLU A 191 -18.52 1.40 15.19
C GLU A 191 -17.95 2.53 16.09
N ASN A 192 -16.75 2.36 16.64
CA ASN A 192 -16.02 3.37 17.40
C ASN A 192 -15.62 4.63 16.60
N SER A 193 -15.85 4.67 15.29
CA SER A 193 -15.66 5.87 14.48
C SER A 193 -16.74 6.95 14.71
N GLY A 194 -17.89 6.59 15.31
CA GLY A 194 -19.02 7.51 15.54
C GLY A 194 -18.76 8.58 16.62
N GLY A 195 -17.95 8.27 17.62
CA GLY A 195 -17.65 9.19 18.75
C GLY A 195 -16.70 10.35 18.41
N ALA A 196 -16.10 10.36 17.21
CA ALA A 196 -15.30 11.49 16.73
C ALA A 196 -16.19 12.58 16.08
N LYS A 197 -17.29 12.19 15.44
CA LYS A 197 -18.27 13.14 14.87
C LYS A 197 -19.02 13.91 15.97
N GLU A 198 -19.49 13.23 17.01
CA GLU A 198 -20.19 13.90 18.13
C GLU A 198 -19.27 14.82 18.96
N ARG A 199 -17.99 14.47 19.12
CA ARG A 199 -17.00 15.33 19.83
C ARG A 199 -16.58 16.55 19.02
N SER A 200 -16.67 16.49 17.69
CA SER A 200 -16.47 17.62 16.78
C SER A 200 -17.70 18.54 16.81
N GLU A 201 -18.91 17.96 16.72
CA GLU A 201 -20.17 18.71 16.74
C GLU A 201 -20.46 19.36 18.11
N ARG A 202 -20.05 18.73 19.22
CA ARG A 202 -20.14 19.35 20.57
C ARG A 202 -19.12 20.46 20.79
N ARG A 203 -17.93 20.39 20.19
CA ARG A 203 -16.91 21.45 20.30
C ARG A 203 -17.24 22.70 19.48
N ASN A 204 -18.04 22.55 18.43
CA ASN A 204 -18.45 23.67 17.58
C ASN A 204 -19.77 24.34 18.02
N ARG A 205 -20.32 23.93 19.18
CA ARG A 205 -21.55 24.50 19.76
C ARG A 205 -21.22 25.30 21.03
N THR A 206 -20.31 26.25 20.91
CA THR A 206 -20.10 27.29 21.94
C THR A 206 -21.03 28.46 21.61
N GLN A 207 -21.77 28.95 22.62
CA GLN A 207 -22.69 30.07 22.51
C GLN A 207 -21.99 31.29 21.89
N GLY A 208 -22.60 31.86 20.84
CA GLY A 208 -22.10 33.06 20.20
C GLY A 208 -22.09 34.24 21.18
N THR A 209 -20.89 34.72 21.50
CA THR A 209 -20.70 36.00 22.16
C THR A 209 -21.09 37.10 21.18
N SER A 210 -22.19 37.81 21.47
CA SER A 210 -22.63 39.01 20.74
C SER A 210 -21.54 40.07 20.72
N VAL A 211 -21.15 40.52 19.53
CA VAL A 211 -20.26 41.68 19.32
C VAL A 211 -21.13 42.95 19.18
N PRO A 212 -20.90 44.02 19.94
CA PRO A 212 -21.60 45.30 19.76
C PRO A 212 -20.98 46.15 18.64
N PRO A 213 -21.73 47.06 18.00
CA PRO A 213 -21.24 47.85 16.88
C PRO A 213 -20.35 49.02 17.33
N ALA A 214 -19.28 49.27 16.59
CA ALA A 214 -18.32 50.34 16.85
C ALA A 214 -18.86 51.72 16.43
N ALA A 215 -18.66 52.70 17.32
CA ALA A 215 -18.99 54.11 17.12
C ALA A 215 -18.00 54.82 16.16
N GLY A 216 -18.52 55.75 15.35
CA GLY A 216 -17.74 56.51 14.36
C GLY A 216 -16.84 57.60 14.97
N PRO A 217 -15.86 58.13 14.20
CA PRO A 217 -14.97 59.18 14.67
C PRO A 217 -15.48 60.60 14.35
N PRO A 218 -15.05 61.63 15.10
CA PRO A 218 -15.53 63.00 14.97
C PRO A 218 -14.75 63.83 13.93
N THR A 219 -15.41 64.89 13.50
CA THR A 219 -15.00 65.92 12.53
C THR A 219 -14.27 67.10 13.19
N ASP A 220 -13.23 67.63 12.52
CA ASP A 220 -12.87 69.07 12.41
C ASP A 220 -11.76 69.19 11.33
N GLY A 221 -11.91 69.83 10.16
CA GLY A 221 -11.82 71.28 9.86
C GLY A 221 -10.35 71.75 9.83
N SER A 222 -9.73 72.38 8.82
CA SER A 222 -10.15 73.21 7.68
C SER A 222 -8.98 73.42 6.68
N ARG A 223 -9.31 73.54 5.37
CA ARG A 223 -8.75 74.43 4.30
C ARG A 223 -7.26 74.30 3.92
N ASP A 224 -6.73 74.56 2.72
CA ASP A 224 -7.09 75.20 1.43
C ASP A 224 -5.94 74.77 0.46
N THR A 225 -6.06 74.43 -0.83
CA THR A 225 -6.17 75.35 -1.98
C THR A 225 -5.95 74.53 -3.26
N GLY A 226 -6.83 74.75 -4.25
CA GLY A 226 -6.48 75.10 -5.64
C GLY A 226 -5.92 74.06 -6.63
N PRO A 227 -6.13 74.28 -7.95
CA PRO A 227 -6.50 73.21 -8.88
C PRO A 227 -5.61 73.09 -10.13
N SER A 228 -5.75 71.98 -10.87
CA SER A 228 -5.46 71.78 -12.31
C SER A 228 -5.33 70.27 -12.57
N ASP A 229 -5.49 69.69 -13.74
CA ASP A 229 -6.22 69.96 -14.98
C ASP A 229 -5.98 68.67 -15.80
N SER A 230 -6.90 68.33 -16.69
CA SER A 230 -6.64 67.62 -17.96
C SER A 230 -6.20 66.13 -18.03
N ALA A 231 -7.11 65.39 -18.68
CA ALA A 231 -6.90 64.71 -19.97
C ALA A 231 -6.32 63.28 -20.05
N ALA A 232 -7.14 62.42 -20.69
CA ALA A 232 -6.78 61.43 -21.73
C ALA A 232 -5.97 60.19 -21.26
N VAL A 233 -5.97 58.99 -21.87
CA VAL A 233 -6.11 58.51 -23.25
C VAL A 233 -6.51 57.01 -23.23
N LYS A 234 -7.13 56.57 -24.34
CA LYS A 234 -7.47 55.20 -24.77
C LYS A 234 -6.28 54.21 -24.90
N GLY A 235 -6.62 52.91 -24.95
CA GLY A 235 -5.90 51.87 -25.70
C GLY A 235 -5.45 50.72 -24.79
N GLY A 236 -5.78 49.45 -25.01
CA GLY A 236 -6.00 48.74 -26.27
C GLY A 236 -4.79 47.83 -26.54
N GLY A 237 -5.02 46.52 -26.68
CA GLY A 237 -4.01 45.62 -27.27
C GLY A 237 -3.92 44.25 -26.60
N GLY A 238 -4.60 43.27 -27.19
CA GLY A 238 -4.30 41.85 -27.02
C GLY A 238 -3.16 41.37 -27.93
N ARG A 239 -2.78 40.11 -27.74
CA ARG A 239 -2.08 39.14 -28.60
C ARG A 239 -1.98 37.85 -27.75
N ALA A 240 -2.43 36.65 -28.12
CA ALA A 240 -2.35 35.90 -29.38
C ALA A 240 -0.91 35.78 -29.89
#